data_AF-A0A835XMB8-F1
#
_entry.id   AF-A0A835XMB8-F1
#
_cell.length_a   1.000
_cell.length_b   1.000
_cell.length_c   1.000
_cell.angle_alpha   90.00
_cell.angle_beta   90.00
_cell.angle_gamma   90.00
#
_symmetry.space_group_name_H-M   'P 1'
#
loop_
_entity.id
_entity.type
_entity.pdbx_description
1 polymer ?
#
loop_
_entity_poly.entity_id
_entity_poly.type
_entity_poly.pdbx_seq_one_letter_code
_entity_poly.pdbx_strand_id
1 'polypeptide(L)'
;MDTAHLTIFPGKGFPPHRHKEGDEMIYVLSGRMEYSYWGAGMTEPATVLLGPGDSNYIRANELHKVWNSGSEDLVMIIASQKVAPMEFFDDFPSDYNAAGALVPVLPWEGACPPGQELVKDEL
;
A
#
# COMPACT_ATOMS: atom_id res chain seq x y z
N MET A 1 7.32 3.00 12.96
CA MET A 1 6.89 1.86 12.15
C MET A 1 5.46 1.59 12.50
N ASP A 2 4.59 1.70 11.51
CA ASP A 2 3.18 1.37 11.59
C ASP A 2 2.96 0.01 10.90
N THR A 3 1.99 -0.76 11.39
CA THR A 3 1.69 -2.08 10.83
C THR A 3 0.19 -2.29 10.73
N ALA A 4 -0.26 -2.84 9.61
CA ALA A 4 -1.65 -3.17 9.39
C ALA A 4 -1.81 -4.63 8.98
N HIS A 5 -2.88 -5.26 9.47
CA HIS A 5 -3.41 -6.51 8.93
C HIS A 5 -4.58 -6.15 8.01
N LEU A 6 -4.46 -6.42 6.72
CA LEU A 6 -5.43 -5.97 5.73
C LEU A 6 -6.02 -7.16 4.95
N THR A 7 -7.34 -7.09 4.74
CA THR A 7 -8.08 -7.97 3.83
C THR A 7 -8.56 -7.14 2.62
N ILE A 8 -8.18 -7.57 1.42
CA ILE A 8 -8.64 -7.02 0.15
C ILE A 8 -9.56 -8.04 -0.52
N PHE A 9 -10.83 -7.71 -0.69
CA PHE A 9 -11.81 -8.55 -1.36
C PHE A 9 -11.51 -8.70 -2.87
N PRO A 10 -12.02 -9.77 -3.52
CA PRO A 10 -11.88 -9.98 -4.96
C PRO A 10 -12.26 -8.75 -5.80
N GLY A 11 -11.41 -8.40 -6.76
CA GLY A 11 -11.60 -7.24 -7.65
C GLY A 11 -11.45 -5.89 -6.97
N LYS A 12 -10.85 -5.84 -5.78
CA LYS A 12 -10.50 -4.61 -5.04
C LYS A 12 -8.99 -4.48 -4.89
N GLY A 13 -8.56 -3.31 -4.45
CA GLY A 13 -7.16 -3.02 -4.19
C GLY A 13 -6.93 -1.54 -3.97
N PHE A 14 -5.65 -1.15 -4.00
CA PHE A 14 -5.22 0.23 -4.03
C PHE A 14 -4.79 0.58 -5.46
N PRO A 15 -5.30 1.69 -6.02
CA PRO A 15 -4.87 2.13 -7.34
C PRO A 15 -3.39 2.57 -7.29
N PRO A 16 -2.77 2.91 -8.43
CA PRO A 16 -1.40 3.37 -8.44
C PRO A 16 -1.18 4.54 -7.46
N HIS A 17 -0.20 4.39 -6.59
CA HIS A 17 0.14 5.37 -5.57
C HIS A 17 1.61 5.31 -5.19
N ARG A 18 2.07 6.32 -4.46
CA ARG A 18 3.40 6.33 -3.86
C ARG A 18 3.39 7.07 -2.54
N HIS A 19 4.23 6.63 -1.61
CA HIS A 19 4.46 7.30 -0.34
C HIS A 19 5.60 8.28 -0.54
N LYS A 20 5.39 9.58 -0.29
CA LYS A 20 6.44 10.59 -0.55
C LYS A 20 7.66 10.40 0.34
N GLU A 21 7.47 9.77 1.48
CA GLU A 21 8.50 9.44 2.46
C GLU A 21 8.19 8.10 3.10
N GLY A 22 9.21 7.43 3.62
CA GLY A 22 9.04 6.15 4.33
C GLY A 22 8.89 4.98 3.38
N ASP A 23 9.61 3.90 3.71
CA ASP A 23 9.50 2.65 2.97
C ASP A 23 8.31 1.84 3.47
N GLU A 24 7.81 0.94 2.62
CA GLU A 24 6.76 -0.03 2.93
C GLU A 24 7.25 -1.45 2.63
N MET A 25 6.79 -2.41 3.42
CA MET A 25 6.96 -3.83 3.14
C MET A 25 5.62 -4.54 3.29
N ILE A 26 5.30 -5.40 2.33
CA ILE A 26 4.10 -6.22 2.34
C ILE A 26 4.51 -7.69 2.45
N TYR A 27 3.77 -8.44 3.26
CA TYR A 27 3.88 -9.89 3.38
C TYR A 27 2.51 -10.53 3.16
N VAL A 28 2.40 -11.42 2.17
CA VAL A 28 1.13 -12.05 1.81
C VAL A 28 0.87 -13.27 2.71
N LEU A 29 -0.25 -13.26 3.41
CA LEU A 29 -0.69 -14.34 4.30
C LEU A 29 -1.59 -15.36 3.58
N SER A 30 -2.50 -14.89 2.72
CA SER A 30 -3.47 -15.71 1.98
C SER A 30 -3.91 -15.02 0.69
N GLY A 31 -4.44 -15.78 -0.27
CA GLY A 31 -4.88 -15.26 -1.56
C GLY A 31 -3.72 -14.98 -2.53
N ARG A 32 -4.01 -14.21 -3.60
CA ARG A 32 -3.02 -13.84 -4.63
C ARG A 32 -3.09 -12.35 -4.91
N MET A 33 -1.94 -11.70 -4.87
CA MET A 33 -1.78 -10.28 -5.16
C MET A 33 -1.20 -10.10 -6.57
N GLU A 34 -1.84 -9.27 -7.37
CA GLU A 34 -1.22 -8.64 -8.53
C GLU A 34 -0.57 -7.34 -8.05
N TYR A 35 0.77 -7.33 -8.04
CA TYR A 35 1.57 -6.19 -7.64
C TYR A 35 2.20 -5.58 -8.88
N SER A 36 1.84 -4.33 -9.17
CA SER A 36 2.49 -3.55 -10.23
C SER A 36 3.34 -2.46 -9.61
N TYR A 37 4.50 -2.19 -10.18
CA TYR A 37 5.42 -1.16 -9.70
C TYR A 37 6.20 -0.50 -10.81
N TRP A 38 6.56 0.75 -10.60
CA TRP A 38 7.45 1.53 -11.43
C TRP A 38 8.49 2.16 -10.50
N GLY A 39 9.72 1.63 -10.54
CA GLY A 39 10.85 2.15 -9.76
C GLY A 39 11.71 3.14 -10.53
N ALA A 40 12.52 3.91 -9.78
CA ALA A 40 13.49 4.83 -10.36
C ALA A 40 14.46 4.09 -11.31
N GLY A 41 14.57 4.58 -12.55
CA GLY A 41 15.41 3.99 -13.59
C GLY A 41 14.72 2.95 -14.48
N MET A 42 13.45 2.62 -14.21
CA MET A 42 12.63 1.82 -15.13
C MET A 42 11.99 2.73 -16.18
N THR A 43 11.84 2.22 -17.40
CA THR A 43 11.19 2.95 -18.51
C THR A 43 9.67 2.78 -18.52
N GLU A 44 9.16 1.73 -17.89
CA GLU A 44 7.75 1.36 -17.85
C GLU A 44 7.42 0.57 -16.56
N PRO A 45 6.16 0.52 -16.12
CA PRO A 45 5.74 -0.33 -15.00
C PRO A 45 5.93 -1.82 -15.28
N ALA A 46 6.25 -2.60 -14.25
CA ALA A 46 6.25 -4.05 -14.28
C ALA A 46 5.16 -4.61 -13.35
N THR A 47 4.69 -5.82 -13.65
CA THR A 47 3.71 -6.53 -12.82
C THR A 47 4.23 -7.91 -12.45
N VAL A 48 4.06 -8.29 -11.19
CA VAL A 48 4.35 -9.62 -10.65
C VAL A 48 3.14 -10.15 -9.87
N LEU A 49 3.02 -11.47 -9.80
CA LEU A 49 2.02 -12.15 -8.97
C LEU A 49 2.69 -12.66 -7.70
N LEU A 50 2.24 -12.20 -6.55
CA LEU A 50 2.71 -12.64 -5.24
C LEU A 50 1.64 -13.50 -4.57
N GLY A 51 2.05 -14.60 -3.95
CA GLY A 51 1.20 -15.53 -3.21
C GLY A 51 1.62 -15.67 -1.75
N PRO A 52 0.98 -16.58 -0.99
CA PRO A 52 1.24 -16.74 0.44
C PRO A 52 2.71 -17.05 0.72
N GLY A 53 3.32 -16.28 1.63
CA GLY A 53 4.73 -16.38 1.98
C GLY A 53 5.65 -15.46 1.19
N ASP A 54 5.18 -14.85 0.10
CA ASP A 54 5.95 -13.86 -0.64
C ASP A 54 5.94 -12.50 0.09
N SER A 55 7.04 -11.77 -0.06
CA SER A 55 7.19 -10.41 0.43
C SER A 55 7.75 -9.50 -0.65
N ASN A 56 7.34 -8.24 -0.65
CA ASN A 56 7.96 -7.18 -1.43
C ASN A 56 8.28 -5.98 -0.54
N TYR A 57 9.38 -5.32 -0.89
CA TYR A 57 9.84 -4.09 -0.26
C TYR A 57 9.72 -2.96 -1.27
N ILE A 58 9.12 -1.87 -0.82
CA ILE A 58 8.71 -0.73 -1.62
C ILE A 58 9.43 0.48 -1.05
N ARG A 59 10.28 1.09 -1.88
CA ARG A 59 11.04 2.27 -1.45
C ARG A 59 10.14 3.49 -1.39
N ALA A 60 10.50 4.42 -0.51
CA ALA A 60 9.93 5.76 -0.56
C ALA A 60 9.93 6.32 -1.99
N ASN A 61 8.80 6.90 -2.38
CA ASN A 61 8.50 7.51 -3.67
C ASN A 61 8.43 6.54 -4.87
N GLU A 62 8.49 5.22 -4.66
CA GLU A 62 8.24 4.21 -5.69
C GLU A 62 6.74 4.13 -6.00
N LEU A 63 6.38 4.22 -7.29
CA LEU A 63 5.00 4.07 -7.74
C LEU A 63 4.63 2.60 -7.72
N HIS A 64 3.51 2.26 -7.10
CA HIS A 64 3.06 0.88 -6.99
C HIS A 64 1.54 0.77 -6.90
N LYS A 65 1.04 -0.42 -7.20
CA LYS A 65 -0.37 -0.78 -7.22
C LYS A 65 -0.50 -2.17 -6.61
N VAL A 66 -1.46 -2.33 -5.70
CA VAL A 66 -1.81 -3.60 -5.07
C VAL A 66 -3.22 -3.95 -5.50
N TRP A 67 -3.40 -5.09 -6.16
CA TRP A 67 -4.71 -5.50 -6.65
C TRP A 67 -4.98 -6.98 -6.36
N ASN A 68 -6.18 -7.29 -5.88
CA ASN A 68 -6.66 -8.66 -5.79
C ASN A 68 -7.39 -9.02 -7.10
N SER A 69 -6.66 -9.57 -8.06
CA SER A 69 -7.22 -10.11 -9.31
C SER A 69 -7.74 -11.55 -9.18
N GLY A 70 -7.63 -12.15 -7.98
CA GLY A 70 -8.14 -13.48 -7.68
C GLY A 70 -9.63 -13.52 -7.32
N SER A 71 -10.12 -14.73 -7.04
CA SER A 71 -11.50 -15.00 -6.61
C SER A 71 -11.65 -15.18 -5.09
N GLU A 72 -10.55 -15.17 -4.35
CA GLU A 72 -10.49 -15.35 -2.89
C GLU A 72 -9.99 -14.06 -2.24
N ASP A 73 -10.24 -13.90 -0.94
CA ASP A 73 -9.73 -12.77 -0.18
C ASP A 73 -8.19 -12.78 -0.15
N LEU A 74 -7.60 -11.62 -0.47
CA LEU A 74 -6.18 -11.36 -0.30
C LEU A 74 -5.97 -10.86 1.14
N VAL A 75 -5.16 -11.57 1.91
CA VAL A 75 -4.85 -11.21 3.29
C VAL A 75 -3.35 -10.95 3.41
N MET A 76 -2.97 -9.84 4.01
CA MET A 76 -1.57 -9.42 4.10
C MET A 76 -1.25 -8.65 5.38
N ILE A 77 0.02 -8.66 5.76
CA ILE A 77 0.59 -7.70 6.70
C ILE A 77 1.30 -6.62 5.89
N ILE A 78 1.03 -5.36 6.23
CA ILE A 78 1.76 -4.21 5.75
C ILE A 78 2.57 -3.64 6.91
N ALA A 79 3.83 -3.28 6.67
CA ALA A 79 4.67 -2.55 7.59
C ALA A 79 5.23 -1.30 6.89
N SER A 80 4.84 -0.13 7.39
CA SER A 80 5.29 1.17 6.88
C SER A 80 6.25 1.80 7.89
N GLN A 81 7.37 2.34 7.41
CA GLN A 81 8.39 2.92 8.30
C GLN A 81 7.81 4.06 9.16
N LYS A 82 6.96 4.89 8.55
CA LYS A 82 6.21 5.99 9.16
C LYS A 82 4.95 6.27 8.35
N VAL A 83 3.96 6.88 9.00
CA VAL A 83 2.85 7.56 8.33
C VAL A 83 3.43 8.69 7.49
N ALA A 84 3.04 8.79 6.22
CA ALA A 84 3.54 9.78 5.30
C ALA A 84 2.48 10.19 4.28
N PRO A 85 2.55 11.42 3.74
CA PRO A 85 1.69 11.82 2.65
C PRO A 85 1.85 10.89 1.44
N MET A 86 0.73 10.59 0.80
CA MET A 86 0.68 9.75 -0.40
C MET A 86 0.12 10.50 -1.58
N GLU A 87 0.58 10.13 -2.77
CA GLU A 87 -0.04 10.56 -4.02
C GLU A 87 -0.75 9.37 -4.65
N PHE A 88 -2.02 9.56 -5.02
CA PHE A 88 -2.84 8.58 -5.73
C PHE A 88 -3.09 8.99 -7.18
N PHE A 89 -3.24 7.99 -8.04
CA PHE A 89 -3.50 8.16 -9.47
C PHE A 89 -4.61 7.19 -9.91
N ASP A 90 -5.43 7.59 -10.89
CA ASP A 90 -6.47 6.71 -11.43
C ASP A 90 -5.87 5.51 -12.20
N ASP A 91 -4.73 5.74 -12.87
CA ASP A 91 -3.90 4.74 -13.54
C ASP A 91 -2.42 5.16 -13.46
N PHE A 92 -1.48 4.31 -13.86
CA PHE A 92 -0.07 4.67 -13.89
C PHE A 92 0.12 5.92 -14.77
N PRO A 93 0.76 6.98 -14.24
CA PRO A 93 0.97 8.19 -15.02
C PRO A 93 1.93 7.91 -16.18
N SER A 94 1.86 8.65 -17.28
CA SER A 94 2.82 8.50 -18.39
C SER A 94 4.24 8.99 -18.07
N ASP A 95 4.39 9.74 -16.97
CA ASP A 95 5.67 10.21 -16.42
C ASP A 95 5.76 9.79 -14.96
N TYR A 96 6.83 9.08 -14.60
CA TYR A 96 7.15 8.69 -13.23
C TYR A 96 7.15 9.87 -12.25
N ASN A 97 7.49 11.07 -12.71
CA ASN A 97 7.55 12.29 -11.91
C ASN A 97 6.24 13.09 -11.90
N ALA A 98 5.18 12.61 -12.54
CA ALA A 98 3.87 13.27 -12.50
C ALA A 98 3.38 13.47 -11.06
N ALA A 99 2.62 14.54 -10.84
CA ALA A 99 1.97 14.80 -9.57
C ALA A 99 0.62 14.08 -9.52
N GLY A 100 0.39 13.29 -8.47
CA GLY A 100 -0.90 12.66 -8.19
C GLY A 100 -1.76 13.48 -7.24
N ALA A 101 -2.93 12.93 -6.89
CA ALA A 101 -3.79 13.50 -5.86
C ALA A 101 -3.15 13.28 -4.48
N LEU A 102 -2.75 14.38 -3.81
CA LEU A 102 -2.09 14.32 -2.51
C LEU A 102 -3.11 14.04 -1.38
N VAL A 103 -2.86 12.97 -0.64
CA VAL A 103 -3.58 12.58 0.57
C VAL A 103 -2.60 12.68 1.74
N PRO A 104 -2.72 13.69 2.63
CA PRO A 104 -1.75 13.90 3.71
C PRO A 104 -1.72 12.76 4.72
N VAL A 105 -2.89 12.18 5.02
CA VAL A 105 -3.11 11.11 6.01
C VAL A 105 -4.33 10.29 5.57
N LEU A 106 -4.28 8.97 5.71
CA LEU A 106 -5.42 8.08 5.44
C LEU A 106 -6.48 8.17 6.55
N PRO A 107 -7.74 7.85 6.26
CA PRO A 107 -8.81 7.90 7.26
C PRO A 107 -8.51 7.12 8.54
N TRP A 108 -7.84 5.97 8.44
CA TRP A 108 -7.47 5.12 9.59
C TRP A 108 -6.15 5.51 10.27
N GLU A 109 -5.36 6.41 9.67
CA GLU A 109 -4.16 6.97 10.31
C GLU A 109 -4.51 8.22 11.13
N GLY A 110 -5.62 8.89 10.80
CA GLY A 110 -6.10 10.08 11.51
C GLY A 110 -6.91 9.79 12.77
N ALA A 111 -7.33 8.53 12.98
CA ALA A 111 -8.09 8.11 14.15
C ALA A 111 -7.78 6.66 14.49
N CYS A 112 -7.68 6.34 15.78
CA CYS A 112 -7.61 4.94 16.20
C CYS A 112 -8.85 4.18 15.72
N PRO A 113 -8.72 2.91 15.30
CA PRO A 113 -9.87 2.05 15.10
C PRO A 113 -10.74 2.05 16.36
N PRO A 114 -12.08 2.05 16.23
CA PRO A 114 -12.97 1.98 17.38
C PRO A 114 -12.58 0.82 18.32
N GLY A 115 -12.33 1.13 19.59
CA GLY A 115 -11.88 0.17 20.62
C GLY A 115 -10.37 0.06 20.81
N GLN A 116 -9.57 0.86 20.09
CA GLN A 116 -8.12 0.99 20.29
C GLN A 116 -7.69 2.40 20.72
N GLU A 117 -8.64 3.26 21.07
CA GLU A 117 -8.35 4.57 21.64
C GLU A 117 -7.65 4.42 22.99
N LEU A 118 -6.62 5.23 23.25
CA LEU A 118 -6.04 5.31 24.58
C LEU A 118 -7.12 5.79 25.56
N VAL A 119 -7.40 4.97 26.58
CA VAL A 119 -8.30 5.37 27.68
C VAL A 119 -7.62 6.52 28.42
N LYS A 120 -8.19 7.73 28.29
CA LYS A 120 -7.61 8.98 28.79
C LYS A 120 -7.35 9.04 30.30
N ASP A 121 -7.88 8.07 31.06
CA ASP A 121 -7.83 8.05 32.52
C ASP A 121 -6.77 7.09 33.10
N GLU A 122 -5.88 6.52 32.27
CA GLU A 122 -4.80 5.61 32.70
C GLU A 122 -3.38 6.18 32.51
N LEU A 123 -3.24 7.50 32.34
CA LEU A 123 -1.94 8.21 32.22
C LEU A 123 -1.72 9.25 33.31
#